data_AF-A0A2I0WCI2-F1
#
_entry.id   AF-A0A2I0WCI2-F1
#
_cell.length_a   1.000
_cell.length_b   1.000
_cell.length_c   1.000
_cell.angle_alpha   90.00
_cell.angle_beta   90.00
_cell.angle_gamma   90.00
#
_symmetry.space_group_name_H-M   'P 1'
#
loop_
_entity.id
_entity.type
_entity.pdbx_description
1 polymer ?
#
loop_
_entity_poly.entity_id
_entity_poly.type
_entity_poly.pdbx_seq_one_letter_code
_entity_poly.pdbx_strand_id
1 'polypeptide(L)'
;MSLMIMKHLILDIIRCAMPEEENAKKFLRQIADRFAGSEKFKTSTILNKLVSMRYKGKENIREYIMKMSNLITRQRALKLELSDDIFVHLVLISHPA
;
A
#
# COMPACT_ATOMS: atom_id res chain seq x y z
N MET A 1 -18.63 -15.25 -23.90
CA MET A 1 -19.58 -14.51 -23.03
C MET A 1 -18.88 -13.76 -21.89
N SER A 2 -18.14 -14.42 -20.99
CA SER A 2 -17.52 -13.78 -19.81
C SER A 2 -16.60 -12.59 -20.11
N LEU A 3 -15.76 -12.68 -21.15
CA LEU A 3 -14.84 -11.60 -21.53
C LEU A 3 -15.59 -10.31 -21.97
N MET A 4 -16.66 -10.45 -22.74
CA MET A 4 -17.45 -9.30 -23.21
C MET A 4 -18.08 -8.55 -22.03
N ILE A 5 -18.60 -9.30 -21.05
CA ILE A 5 -19.16 -8.73 -19.81
C ILE A 5 -18.06 -7.98 -19.04
N MET A 6 -16.89 -8.59 -18.87
CA MET A 6 -15.77 -7.95 -18.17
C MET A 6 -15.28 -6.68 -18.88
N LYS A 7 -15.14 -6.69 -20.21
CA LYS A 7 -14.74 -5.50 -20.99
C LYS A 7 -15.79 -4.38 -20.95
N HIS A 8 -17.06 -4.71 -20.76
CA HIS A 8 -18.15 -3.73 -20.67
C HIS A 8 -18.27 -3.09 -19.26
N LEU A 9 -17.91 -3.84 -18.21
CA LEU A 9 -17.93 -3.35 -16.82
C LEU A 9 -16.73 -2.45 -16.46
N ILE A 10 -15.69 -2.43 -17.29
CA ILE A 10 -14.48 -1.63 -17.06
C ILE A 10 -14.62 -0.28 -17.78
N LEU A 11 -14.20 0.79 -17.11
CA LEU A 11 -14.16 2.14 -17.68
C LEU A 11 -13.39 2.17 -19.01
N ASP A 12 -13.94 2.88 -20.00
CA ASP A 12 -13.36 3.00 -21.35
C ASP A 12 -11.89 3.44 -21.34
N ILE A 13 -11.52 4.35 -20.43
CA ILE A 13 -10.15 4.85 -20.29
C ILE A 13 -9.18 3.71 -19.91
N ILE A 14 -9.62 2.82 -19.02
CA ILE A 14 -8.82 1.65 -18.60
C ILE A 14 -8.76 0.63 -19.73
N ARG A 15 -9.89 0.41 -20.42
CA ARG A 15 -9.98 -0.52 -21.56
C ARG A 15 -9.05 -0.11 -22.70
N CYS A 16 -9.08 1.16 -23.13
CA CYS A 16 -8.23 1.67 -24.22
C CYS A 16 -6.74 1.57 -23.92
N ALA A 17 -6.36 1.59 -22.64
CA ALA A 17 -4.97 1.50 -22.26
C ALA A 17 -4.47 0.04 -22.23
N MET A 18 -5.36 -0.97 -22.26
CA MET A 18 -4.98 -2.39 -22.20
C MET A 18 -4.85 -3.00 -23.61
N PRO A 19 -3.90 -3.94 -23.82
CA PRO A 19 -3.84 -4.70 -25.06
C PRO A 19 -5.09 -5.57 -25.24
N GLU A 20 -5.44 -5.85 -26.50
CA GLU A 20 -6.57 -6.72 -26.82
C GLU A 20 -6.28 -8.16 -26.40
N GLU A 21 -7.20 -8.75 -25.64
CA GLU A 21 -7.06 -10.11 -25.13
C GLU A 21 -8.34 -10.90 -25.39
N GLU A 22 -8.19 -12.14 -25.89
CA GLU A 22 -9.30 -13.04 -26.25
C GLU A 22 -9.68 -14.00 -25.11
N ASN A 23 -8.78 -14.19 -24.15
CA ASN A 23 -8.97 -15.08 -23.02
C ASN A 23 -9.35 -14.28 -21.77
N ALA A 24 -10.55 -14.55 -21.24
CA ALA A 24 -11.09 -14.02 -19.99
C ALA A 24 -10.09 -14.06 -18.81
N LYS A 25 -9.39 -15.18 -18.61
CA LYS A 25 -8.43 -15.37 -17.53
C LYS A 25 -7.16 -14.53 -17.72
N LYS A 26 -6.66 -14.42 -18.96
CA LYS A 26 -5.52 -13.57 -19.29
C LYS A 26 -5.86 -12.08 -19.13
N PHE A 27 -7.05 -11.69 -19.57
CA PHE A 27 -7.55 -10.32 -19.39
C PHE A 27 -7.61 -9.92 -17.91
N LEU A 28 -8.17 -10.78 -17.04
CA LEU A 28 -8.16 -10.55 -15.60
C LEU A 28 -6.74 -10.44 -15.03
N ARG A 29 -5.81 -11.28 -15.50
CA ARG A 29 -4.41 -11.23 -15.06
C ARG A 29 -3.74 -9.93 -15.49
N GLN A 30 -3.98 -9.46 -16.71
CA GLN A 30 -3.47 -8.17 -17.18
C GLN A 30 -4.01 -7.01 -16.32
N ILE A 31 -5.29 -7.01 -15.94
CA ILE A 31 -5.82 -6.02 -15.00
C ILE A 31 -5.07 -6.11 -13.67
N ALA A 32 -5.00 -7.32 -13.10
CA ALA A 32 -4.33 -7.53 -11.82
C ALA A 32 -2.88 -7.07 -11.84
N ASP A 33 -2.12 -7.35 -12.90
CA ASP A 33 -0.71 -6.98 -13.02
C ASP A 33 -0.53 -5.46 -13.23
N ARG A 34 -1.44 -4.83 -13.98
CA ARG A 34 -1.36 -3.39 -14.28
C ARG A 34 -1.73 -2.52 -13.08
N PHE A 35 -2.64 -3.02 -12.25
CA PHE A 35 -3.06 -2.39 -11.00
C PHE A 35 -2.38 -3.02 -9.77
N ALA A 36 -1.49 -3.99 -9.96
CA ALA A 36 -0.65 -4.50 -8.89
C ALA A 36 0.23 -3.34 -8.44
N GLY A 37 -0.12 -2.76 -7.28
CA GLY A 37 0.62 -1.63 -6.73
C GLY A 37 2.12 -1.94 -6.74
N SER A 38 2.90 -1.06 -7.37
CA SER A 38 4.35 -1.22 -7.45
C SER A 38 4.95 -1.32 -6.04
N GLU A 39 6.11 -1.96 -5.91
CA GLU A 39 6.84 -1.95 -4.63
C GLU A 39 7.03 -0.51 -4.13
N LYS A 40 7.33 0.43 -5.04
CA LYS A 40 7.41 1.87 -4.75
C LYS A 40 6.11 2.45 -4.18
N PHE A 41 4.95 2.10 -4.75
CA PHE A 41 3.65 2.54 -4.25
C PHE A 41 3.33 1.96 -2.86
N LYS A 42 3.64 0.67 -2.64
CA LYS A 42 3.48 0.00 -1.34
C LYS A 42 4.34 0.65 -0.26
N THR A 43 5.63 0.87 -0.57
CA THR A 43 6.60 1.58 0.25
C THR A 43 6.14 2.99 0.59
N SER A 44 5.70 3.77 -0.40
CA SER A 44 5.16 5.12 -0.19
C SER A 44 3.92 5.12 0.71
N THR A 45 3.01 4.15 0.53
CA THR A 45 1.81 4.01 1.35
C THR A 45 2.14 3.73 2.81
N ILE A 46 3.11 2.84 3.08
CA ILE A 46 3.55 2.53 4.45
C ILE A 46 4.25 3.74 5.08
N LEU A 47 5.15 4.41 4.35
CA LEU A 47 5.81 5.64 4.82
C LEU A 47 4.81 6.74 5.16
N ASN A 48 3.82 6.98 4.30
CA ASN A 48 2.76 7.95 4.56
C ASN A 48 1.97 7.59 5.82
N LYS A 49 1.66 6.32 6.03
CA LYS A 49 1.01 5.86 7.27
C LYS A 49 1.90 6.11 8.49
N LEU A 50 3.20 5.85 8.38
CA LEU A 50 4.16 6.01 9.46
C LEU A 50 4.30 7.48 9.88
N VAL A 51 4.44 8.38 8.91
CA VAL A 51 4.61 9.83 9.15
C VAL A 51 3.30 10.51 9.58
N SER A 52 2.14 10.02 9.15
CA SER A 52 0.82 10.56 9.54
C SER A 52 0.28 9.98 10.85
N MET A 53 0.85 8.87 11.33
CA MET A 53 0.43 8.25 12.59
C MET A 53 0.71 9.23 13.74
N ARG A 54 -0.30 9.45 14.59
CA ARG A 54 -0.23 10.29 15.78
C ARG A 54 -0.85 9.55 16.94
N TYR A 55 -0.23 9.61 18.10
CA TYR A 55 -0.80 9.06 19.32
C TYR A 55 -1.97 9.94 19.77
N LYS A 56 -3.15 9.34 19.95
CA LYS A 56 -4.39 10.09 20.28
C LYS A 56 -4.75 10.04 21.76
N GLY A 57 -3.92 9.46 22.61
CA GLY A 57 -4.19 9.29 24.05
C GLY A 57 -5.33 8.32 24.41
N LYS A 58 -6.05 7.77 23.41
CA LYS A 58 -7.18 6.86 23.61
C LYS A 58 -6.78 5.38 23.65
N GLU A 59 -5.68 5.03 22.99
CA GLU A 59 -5.17 3.66 22.94
C GLU A 59 -3.99 3.47 23.91
N ASN A 60 -3.69 2.24 24.29
CA ASN A 60 -2.54 1.98 25.16
C ASN A 60 -1.23 2.31 24.41
N ILE A 61 -0.31 3.00 25.09
CA ILE A 61 1.00 3.38 24.53
C ILE A 61 1.80 2.20 23.96
N ARG A 62 1.72 1.03 24.61
CA ARG A 62 2.37 -0.20 24.15
C ARG A 62 1.76 -0.69 22.84
N GLU A 63 0.44 -0.60 22.71
CA GLU A 63 -0.28 -0.98 21.49
C GLU A 63 0.07 -0.03 20.34
N TYR A 64 0.16 1.27 20.63
CA TYR A 64 0.59 2.29 19.69
C TYR A 64 2.00 2.00 19.15
N ILE A 65 2.97 1.80 20.04
CA ILE A 65 4.36 1.49 19.67
C ILE A 65 4.41 0.19 18.84
N MET A 66 3.66 -0.84 19.24
CA MET A 66 3.62 -2.12 18.51
C MET A 66 3.05 -1.96 17.10
N LYS A 67 2.00 -1.14 16.91
CA LYS A 67 1.47 -0.81 15.58
C LYS A 67 2.52 -0.11 14.72
N MET A 68 3.27 0.83 15.29
CA MET A 68 4.31 1.56 14.58
C MET A 68 5.50 0.65 14.20
N SER A 69 5.95 -0.21 15.12
CA SER A 69 7.00 -1.20 14.85
C SER A 69 6.59 -2.20 13.76
N ASN A 70 5.34 -2.64 13.73
CA ASN A 70 4.85 -3.51 12.67
C ASN A 70 4.94 -2.84 11.28
N LEU A 71 4.65 -1.53 11.20
CA LEU A 71 4.81 -0.79 9.94
C LEU A 71 6.28 -0.71 9.50
N ILE A 72 7.22 -0.50 10.43
CA ILE A 72 8.67 -0.54 10.14
C ILE A 72 9.10 -1.93 9.64
N THR A 73 8.67 -3.01 10.29
CA THR A 73 9.02 -4.38 9.88
C THR A 73 8.51 -4.68 8.47
N ARG A 74 7.28 -4.25 8.15
CA ARG A 74 6.73 -4.38 6.79
C ARG A 74 7.48 -3.52 5.77
N GLN A 75 8.00 -2.37 6.18
CA GLN A 75 8.83 -1.51 5.34
C GLN A 75 10.17 -2.18 5.00
N ARG A 76 10.83 -2.80 5.99
CA ARG A 76 12.08 -3.57 5.78
C ARG A 76 11.87 -4.72 4.79
N ALA A 77 10.73 -5.40 4.85
CA ALA A 77 10.37 -6.45 3.89
C ALA A 77 10.23 -5.94 2.43
N LEU A 78 10.03 -4.63 2.24
CA LEU A 78 10.00 -3.98 0.92
C LEU A 78 11.36 -3.36 0.52
N LYS A 79 12.45 -3.81 1.15
CA LYS A 79 13.85 -3.40 0.88
C LYS A 79 14.17 -1.94 1.20
N LEU A 80 13.31 -1.25 1.97
CA LEU A 80 13.64 0.07 2.51
C LEU A 80 13.88 -0.07 4.00
N GLU A 81 15.14 0.00 4.40
CA GLU A 81 15.55 -0.07 5.80
C GLU A 81 15.61 1.34 6.38
N LEU A 82 14.75 1.62 7.35
CA LEU A 82 14.85 2.80 8.20
C LEU A 82 15.75 2.47 9.38
N SER A 83 16.66 3.39 9.72
CA SER A 83 17.51 3.26 10.90
C SER A 83 16.67 3.33 12.17
N ASP A 84 17.16 2.68 13.23
CA ASP A 84 16.48 2.69 14.52
C ASP A 84 16.40 4.11 15.11
N ASP A 85 17.38 4.97 14.84
CA ASP A 85 17.36 6.39 15.23
C ASP A 85 16.16 7.13 14.62
N ILE A 86 15.91 6.94 13.32
CA ILE A 86 14.77 7.54 12.62
C ILE A 86 13.45 7.03 13.22
N PHE A 87 13.40 5.75 13.60
CA PHE A 87 12.22 5.19 14.26
C PHE A 87 11.96 5.85 15.61
N VAL A 88 12.97 5.98 16.46
CA VAL A 88 12.85 6.66 17.76
C VAL A 88 12.36 8.09 17.57
N HIS A 89 12.95 8.84 16.63
CA HIS A 89 12.50 10.19 16.31
C HIS A 89 11.05 10.23 15.84
N LEU A 90 10.63 9.30 14.97
CA LEU A 90 9.25 9.23 14.48
C LEU A 90 8.24 8.95 15.59
N VAL A 91 8.58 8.08 16.55
CA VAL A 91 7.76 7.83 17.74
C VAL A 91 7.69 9.08 18.60
N LEU A 92 8.79 9.81 18.81
CA LEU A 92 8.79 11.02 19.63
C LEU A 92 7.92 12.14 19.03
N ILE A 93 8.07 12.43 17.74
CA ILE A 93 7.30 13.52 17.08
C ILE A 93 5.82 13.18 16.89
N SER A 94 5.44 11.90 16.99
CA SER A 94 4.06 11.47 16.82
C SER A 94 3.24 11.56 18.11
N HIS A 95 3.90 11.78 19.24
CA HIS A 95 3.24 12.06 20.51
C HIS A 95 2.79 13.53 20.55
N PRO A 96 1.56 13.80 21.00
CA PRO A 96 1.15 15.17 21.31
C PRO A 96 2.04 15.71 22.44
N ALA A 97 2.39 16.99 22.34
CA ALA A 97 3.08 17.73 23.39
C ALA A 97 2.22 17.84 24.65
#